data_AF-A0A965WP55-F1
#
_entry.id   AF-A0A965WP55-F1
#
_cell.length_a   1.000
_cell.length_b   1.000
_cell.length_c   1.000
_cell.angle_alpha   90.00
_cell.angle_beta   90.00
_cell.angle_gamma   90.00
#
_symmetry.space_group_name_H-M   'P 1'
#
loop_
_entity.id
_entity.type
_entity.pdbx_description
1 polymer ?
#
loop_
_entity_poly.entity_id
_entity_poly.type
_entity_poly.pdbx_seq_one_letter_code
_entity_poly.pdbx_strand_id
1 'polypeptide(L)'
;MFTVYATQRQHGAIEKYLADVNTQASAQVLIEAKVVEVKLNDEFRAGIDWSKDFINFSVNGSQSYISNSPSSTSTSSASSSSTGTIAPILQNIKIFGGDINVAVNAMSKFGVTKTIQNPRLHAMNNQKASLNFTNKLVYFKVEAQQSAQGSTTGGTASTVLGTVTSTKQEEDVGTQIEITPSINLKTGEITMNIQPKITNNTGSVIDPTTGYDSKFKYQNEVPIINTRELNTAVKVASGNVIVLGGLMTNTSDSESAGVPFLRNVPILGWLFKAMYKKLEVSETVIFIKATIINSGTRANKVDRELEEKYDVNRRNYF
;
A
#
# COMPACT_ATOMS: atom_id res chain seq x y z
N MET A 1 -39.23 -24.28 -27.01
CA MET A 1 -40.41 -24.30 -27.89
C MET A 1 -41.61 -23.93 -27.05
N PHE A 2 -42.34 -22.88 -27.43
CA PHE A 2 -43.56 -22.45 -26.74
C PHE A 2 -44.74 -22.66 -27.69
N THR A 3 -45.80 -23.31 -27.23
CA THR A 3 -47.03 -23.50 -27.99
C THR A 3 -48.10 -22.62 -27.36
N VAL A 4 -48.74 -21.75 -28.14
CA VAL A 4 -49.78 -20.84 -27.67
C VAL A 4 -51.04 -21.03 -28.50
N TYR A 5 -52.19 -21.14 -27.83
CA TYR A 5 -53.50 -21.17 -28.49
C TYR A 5 -54.16 -19.79 -28.37
N ALA A 6 -54.27 -19.07 -29.47
CA ALA A 6 -54.81 -17.71 -29.51
C ALA A 6 -55.31 -17.32 -30.90
N THR A 7 -56.11 -16.27 -31.00
CA THR A 7 -56.57 -15.71 -32.29
C THR A 7 -55.40 -15.15 -33.11
N GLN A 8 -55.58 -14.96 -34.43
CA GLN A 8 -54.52 -14.42 -35.31
C GLN A 8 -53.97 -13.06 -34.85
N ARG A 9 -54.86 -12.16 -34.38
CA ARG A 9 -54.45 -10.84 -33.83
C ARG A 9 -53.59 -10.98 -32.58
N GLN A 10 -53.92 -11.92 -31.70
CA GLN A 10 -53.15 -12.19 -30.48
C GLN A 10 -51.81 -12.85 -30.81
N HIS A 11 -51.77 -13.77 -31.78
CA HIS A 11 -50.51 -14.35 -32.26
C HIS A 11 -49.51 -13.28 -32.72
N GLY A 12 -49.95 -12.33 -33.54
CA GLY A 12 -49.06 -11.23 -33.99
C GLY A 12 -48.57 -10.33 -32.84
N ALA A 13 -49.41 -10.08 -31.84
CA ALA A 13 -49.00 -9.32 -30.65
C ALA A 13 -47.96 -10.08 -29.80
N ILE A 14 -48.15 -11.40 -29.64
CA ILE A 14 -47.24 -12.27 -28.90
C ILE A 14 -45.91 -12.42 -29.63
N GLU A 15 -45.92 -12.60 -30.95
CA GLU A 15 -44.71 -12.67 -31.77
C GLU A 15 -43.85 -11.42 -31.61
N LYS A 16 -44.48 -10.23 -31.70
CA LYS A 16 -43.78 -8.95 -31.48
C LYS A 16 -43.20 -8.85 -30.07
N TYR A 17 -43.97 -9.23 -29.05
CA TYR A 17 -43.48 -9.20 -27.67
C TYR A 17 -42.31 -10.17 -27.45
N LEU A 18 -42.40 -11.40 -27.97
CA LEU A 18 -41.32 -12.39 -27.87
C LEU A 18 -40.07 -11.94 -28.64
N ALA A 19 -40.23 -11.30 -29.79
CA ALA A 19 -39.11 -10.69 -30.52
C ALA A 19 -38.43 -9.61 -29.68
N ASP A 20 -39.20 -8.66 -29.10
CA ASP A 20 -38.66 -7.60 -28.24
C ASP A 20 -37.93 -8.17 -27.01
N VAL A 21 -38.51 -9.17 -26.34
CA VAL A 21 -37.90 -9.84 -25.18
C VAL A 21 -36.62 -10.57 -25.59
N ASN A 22 -36.61 -11.28 -26.73
CA ASN A 22 -35.43 -11.98 -27.22
C ASN A 22 -34.29 -11.00 -27.55
N THR A 23 -34.61 -9.86 -28.17
CA THR A 23 -33.62 -8.80 -28.45
C THR A 23 -33.08 -8.19 -27.15
N GLN A 24 -33.92 -7.96 -26.14
CA GLN A 24 -33.48 -7.45 -24.84
C GLN A 24 -32.63 -8.47 -24.07
N ALA A 25 -32.99 -9.76 -24.10
CA ALA A 25 -32.26 -10.81 -23.40
C ALA A 25 -30.90 -11.13 -24.04
N SER A 26 -30.79 -10.99 -25.38
CA SER A 26 -29.53 -11.17 -26.12
C SER A 26 -28.64 -9.92 -26.11
N ALA A 27 -29.09 -8.80 -25.55
CA ALA A 27 -28.29 -7.60 -25.44
C ALA A 27 -27.06 -7.82 -24.56
N GLN A 28 -25.92 -7.30 -25.02
CA GLN A 28 -24.65 -7.34 -24.31
C GLN A 28 -24.16 -5.92 -24.03
N VAL A 29 -23.33 -5.79 -23.00
CA VAL A 29 -22.68 -4.54 -22.63
C VAL A 29 -21.19 -4.77 -22.43
N LEU A 30 -20.37 -3.90 -23.02
CA LEU A 30 -18.97 -3.76 -22.67
C LEU A 30 -18.87 -2.79 -21.50
N ILE A 31 -18.31 -3.26 -20.39
CA ILE A 31 -18.00 -2.43 -19.23
C ILE A 31 -16.50 -2.18 -19.20
N GLU A 32 -16.14 -0.90 -19.07
CA GLU A 32 -14.77 -0.45 -18.89
C GLU A 32 -14.71 0.30 -17.56
N ALA A 33 -13.94 -0.22 -16.61
CA ALA A 33 -13.66 0.48 -15.37
C ALA A 33 -12.25 1.07 -15.44
N LYS A 34 -12.09 2.27 -14.88
CA LYS A 34 -10.81 2.96 -14.78
C LYS A 34 -10.62 3.43 -13.35
N VAL A 35 -9.61 2.90 -12.70
CA VAL A 35 -9.21 3.29 -11.34
C VAL A 35 -7.96 4.15 -11.47
N VAL A 36 -8.03 5.37 -10.98
CA VAL A 36 -6.89 6.31 -10.97
C VAL A 36 -6.56 6.61 -9.52
N GLU A 37 -5.34 6.29 -9.12
CA GLU A 37 -4.78 6.65 -7.82
C GLU A 37 -3.64 7.65 -8.04
N VAL A 38 -3.68 8.78 -7.34
CA VAL A 38 -2.63 9.78 -7.32
C VAL A 38 -2.13 9.90 -5.90
N LYS A 39 -0.83 9.72 -5.70
CA LYS A 39 -0.17 9.96 -4.40
C LYS A 39 0.84 11.07 -4.54
N LEU A 40 0.71 12.08 -3.68
CA LEU A 40 1.64 13.18 -3.52
C LEU A 40 2.34 13.02 -2.17
N ASN A 41 3.67 12.97 -2.21
CA ASN A 41 4.53 12.92 -1.04
C ASN A 41 5.38 14.19 -1.00
N ASP A 42 5.34 14.89 0.12
CA ASP A 42 6.18 16.06 0.41
C ASP A 42 6.86 15.84 1.77
N GLU A 43 8.19 15.80 1.76
CA GLU A 43 9.01 15.64 2.94
C GLU A 43 9.95 16.83 3.08
N PHE A 44 9.93 17.48 4.23
CA PHE A 44 10.81 18.58 4.57
C PHE A 44 11.60 18.26 5.85
N ARG A 45 12.93 18.33 5.76
CA ARG A 45 13.86 18.18 6.88
C ARG A 45 14.73 19.43 6.97
N ALA A 46 14.80 20.04 8.14
CA ALA A 46 15.73 21.15 8.38
C ALA A 46 16.18 21.20 9.83
N GLY A 47 17.48 21.40 10.06
CA GLY A 47 18.04 21.73 11.36
C GLY A 47 19.41 21.13 11.62
N ILE A 48 19.85 21.24 12.87
CA ILE A 48 21.15 20.77 13.34
C ILE A 48 20.92 19.61 14.30
N ASP A 49 21.61 18.49 14.07
CA ASP A 49 21.56 17.31 14.94
C ASP A 49 22.54 17.47 16.11
N TRP A 50 22.04 18.09 17.18
CA TRP A 50 22.79 18.31 18.42
C TRP A 50 22.92 17.06 19.31
N SER A 51 22.18 15.98 19.01
CA SER A 51 22.14 14.78 19.86
C SER A 51 23.49 14.04 19.90
N LYS A 52 24.30 14.17 18.85
CA LYS A 52 25.60 13.52 18.74
C LYS A 52 26.70 14.25 19.52
N ASP A 53 26.52 15.54 19.78
CA ASP A 53 27.55 16.40 20.38
C ASP A 53 27.36 16.61 21.90
N PHE A 54 26.13 16.53 22.42
CA PHE A 54 25.85 16.80 23.84
C PHE A 54 25.92 15.58 24.79
N ILE A 55 26.01 14.35 24.28
CA ILE A 55 25.93 13.12 25.12
C ILE A 55 27.32 12.63 25.59
N ASN A 56 28.42 13.22 25.13
CA ASN A 56 29.78 12.86 25.58
C ASN A 56 30.20 13.63 26.85
N PHE A 57 29.48 13.45 27.96
CA PHE A 57 29.92 13.94 29.26
C PHE A 57 30.95 12.97 29.88
N SER A 58 32.21 13.08 29.46
CA SER A 58 33.32 12.38 30.12
C SER A 58 33.74 13.17 31.37
N VAL A 59 33.40 12.66 32.55
CA VAL A 59 33.97 13.14 33.82
C VAL A 59 35.37 12.55 33.96
N ASN A 60 36.36 13.43 34.12
CA ASN A 60 37.75 13.06 34.39
C ASN A 60 37.84 11.96 35.45
N GLY A 61 38.33 10.79 35.05
CA GLY A 61 38.78 9.72 35.96
C GLY A 61 37.83 8.55 36.19
N SER A 62 36.63 8.50 35.60
CA SER A 62 35.79 7.30 35.61
C SER A 62 34.87 7.28 34.40
N GLN A 63 35.18 6.40 33.44
CA GLN A 63 34.35 6.11 32.27
C GLN A 63 33.04 5.44 32.73
N SER A 64 32.08 6.23 33.18
CA SER A 64 30.72 5.77 33.44
C SER A 64 29.91 6.04 32.17
N TYR A 65 29.83 5.02 31.31
CA TYR A 65 28.84 4.98 30.25
C TYR A 65 27.47 4.91 30.95
N ILE A 66 26.71 6.00 30.97
CA ILE A 66 25.26 5.90 31.16
C ILE A 66 24.68 5.38 29.84
N SER A 67 25.02 4.12 29.56
CA SER A 67 24.26 3.26 28.67
C SER A 67 23.13 2.72 29.52
N ASN A 68 21.89 3.02 29.14
CA ASN A 68 20.72 2.27 29.64
C ASN A 68 20.74 0.87 29.01
N SER A 69 21.74 0.06 29.38
CA SER A 69 21.92 -1.32 28.98
C SER A 69 22.80 -2.02 30.03
N PRO A 70 22.40 -3.17 30.59
CA PRO A 70 23.08 -3.75 31.74
C PRO A 70 24.32 -4.50 31.25
N SER A 71 25.51 -3.97 31.48
CA SER A 71 26.73 -4.79 31.34
C SER A 71 27.88 -4.33 32.23
N SER A 72 28.59 -5.35 32.69
CA SER A 72 29.53 -5.44 33.80
C SER A 72 30.86 -4.70 33.61
N THR A 73 31.31 -4.10 34.71
CA THR A 73 32.67 -3.67 35.06
C THR A 73 33.79 -4.59 34.55
N SER A 74 34.85 -4.00 33.97
CA SER A 74 36.19 -4.59 33.91
C SER A 74 37.27 -3.52 33.76
N THR A 75 38.17 -3.49 34.72
CA THR A 75 39.31 -2.57 34.88
C THR A 75 40.57 -3.23 34.30
N SER A 76 41.42 -2.50 33.56
CA SER A 76 42.85 -2.83 33.47
C SER A 76 43.72 -1.65 32.98
N SER A 77 44.94 -1.66 33.51
CA SER A 77 45.98 -0.62 33.58
C SER A 77 47.14 -0.81 32.61
N ALA A 78 48.00 0.22 32.47
CA ALA A 78 49.40 0.28 31.97
C ALA A 78 49.58 1.06 30.64
N SER A 79 50.65 1.78 30.31
CA SER A 79 51.87 2.30 30.96
C SER A 79 52.58 3.23 29.94
N SER A 80 53.46 4.13 30.40
CA SER A 80 54.16 5.20 29.66
C SER A 80 55.43 4.75 28.88
N SER A 81 55.77 5.39 27.74
CA SER A 81 57.13 5.92 27.40
C SER A 81 57.24 6.49 25.96
N SER A 82 58.18 7.43 25.81
CA SER A 82 58.43 8.44 24.78
C SER A 82 59.05 8.00 23.44
N THR A 83 58.83 8.75 22.34
CA THR A 83 59.82 9.59 21.60
C THR A 83 59.42 9.86 20.12
N GLY A 84 59.11 11.13 19.83
CA GLY A 84 59.60 11.91 18.67
C GLY A 84 59.31 11.49 17.22
N THR A 85 58.17 11.91 16.67
CA THR A 85 58.05 12.37 15.26
C THR A 85 57.21 13.64 15.20
N ILE A 86 57.79 14.66 14.56
CA ILE A 86 57.22 16.01 14.36
C ILE A 86 56.23 15.93 13.19
N ALA A 87 54.95 15.75 13.49
CA ALA A 87 53.84 15.99 12.59
C ALA A 87 53.38 17.46 12.72
N PRO A 88 52.93 18.12 11.64
CA PRO A 88 52.52 19.53 11.66
C PRO A 88 51.43 19.72 12.71
N ILE A 89 51.77 20.52 13.73
CA ILE A 89 50.90 20.82 14.86
C ILE A 89 49.82 21.79 14.36
N LEU A 90 48.72 21.24 13.83
CA LEU A 90 47.44 21.94 13.85
C LEU A 90 46.99 21.93 15.32
N GLN A 91 47.28 23.03 16.00
CA GLN A 91 46.91 23.25 17.38
C GLN A 91 45.39 23.28 17.50
N ASN A 92 44.83 22.20 18.06
CA ASN A 92 43.46 22.16 18.56
C ASN A 92 43.33 23.20 19.68
N ILE A 93 42.82 24.38 19.32
CA ILE A 93 42.42 25.40 20.28
C ILE A 93 41.23 24.85 21.08
N LYS A 94 41.54 24.28 22.25
CA LYS A 94 40.56 23.85 23.26
C LYS A 94 40.17 25.05 24.12
N ILE A 95 39.16 25.79 23.69
CA ILE A 95 38.54 26.87 24.50
C ILE A 95 37.20 26.40 25.09
N PHE A 96 36.53 25.49 24.37
CA PHE A 96 35.37 24.69 24.77
C PHE A 96 35.61 23.32 24.13
N GLY A 97 35.80 22.27 24.92
CA GLY A 97 36.35 21.01 24.43
C GLY A 97 35.36 20.15 23.65
N GLY A 98 35.42 20.19 22.32
CA GLY A 98 34.76 19.23 21.42
C GLY A 98 34.89 19.65 19.96
N ASP A 99 35.22 18.72 19.07
CA ASP A 99 35.17 18.93 17.62
C ASP A 99 33.71 19.14 17.21
N ILE A 100 33.27 20.39 17.15
CA ILE A 100 31.93 20.78 16.67
C ILE A 100 31.86 20.46 15.18
N ASN A 101 31.52 19.21 14.87
CA ASN A 101 31.13 18.77 13.53
C ASN A 101 29.63 19.07 13.35
N VAL A 102 29.30 20.36 13.33
CA VAL A 102 27.91 20.80 13.10
C VAL A 102 27.56 20.57 11.63
N ALA A 103 26.89 19.44 11.37
CA ALA A 103 26.27 19.15 10.10
C ALA A 103 24.91 19.84 10.04
N VAL A 104 24.80 20.88 9.21
CA VAL A 104 23.51 21.49 8.87
C VAL A 104 22.83 20.60 7.84
N ASN A 105 21.72 19.97 8.22
CA ASN A 105 20.95 19.11 7.33
C ASN A 105 19.68 19.85 6.90
N ALA A 106 19.62 20.27 5.65
CA ALA A 106 18.42 20.82 5.01
C ALA A 106 18.12 20.05 3.74
N MET A 107 16.96 19.41 3.67
CA MET A 107 16.56 18.58 2.53
C MET A 107 15.04 18.65 2.35
N SER A 108 14.59 18.93 1.15
CA SER A 108 13.18 18.80 0.72
C SER A 108 13.08 17.72 -0.35
N LYS A 109 12.13 16.80 -0.23
CA LYS A 109 11.86 15.74 -1.20
C LYS A 109 10.39 15.79 -1.59
N PHE A 110 10.15 15.86 -2.90
CA PHE A 110 8.81 15.85 -3.48
C PHE A 110 8.66 14.67 -4.43
N GLY A 111 7.51 14.03 -4.42
CA GLY A 111 7.20 12.93 -5.33
C GLY A 111 5.72 12.85 -5.66
N VAL A 112 5.41 12.66 -6.94
CA VAL A 112 4.05 12.36 -7.40
C VAL A 112 4.09 11.00 -8.08
N THR A 113 3.20 10.11 -7.67
CA THR A 113 3.00 8.82 -8.33
C THR A 113 1.56 8.71 -8.80
N LYS A 114 1.37 8.13 -9.97
CA LYS A 114 0.06 7.92 -10.58
C LYS A 114 -0.08 6.48 -11.03
N THR A 115 -1.08 5.80 -10.50
CA THR A 115 -1.43 4.43 -10.88
C THR A 115 -2.74 4.43 -11.64
N ILE A 116 -2.79 3.72 -12.77
CA ILE A 116 -3.99 3.59 -13.60
C ILE A 116 -4.25 2.11 -13.87
N GLN A 117 -5.42 1.62 -13.47
CA GLN A 117 -5.90 0.29 -13.81
C GLN A 117 -7.11 0.42 -14.73
N ASN A 118 -7.14 -0.32 -15.84
CA ASN A 118 -8.21 -0.25 -16.85
C ASN A 118 -8.84 -1.64 -17.14
N PRO A 119 -9.45 -2.33 -16.16
CA PRO A 119 -10.12 -3.60 -16.40
C PRO A 119 -11.35 -3.42 -17.32
N ARG A 120 -11.59 -4.42 -18.17
CA ARG A 120 -12.71 -4.45 -19.10
C ARG A 120 -13.35 -5.83 -19.12
N LEU A 121 -14.66 -5.89 -19.22
CA LEU A 121 -15.40 -7.15 -19.32
C LEU A 121 -16.69 -7.00 -20.12
N HIS A 122 -17.10 -8.07 -20.80
CA HIS A 122 -18.38 -8.16 -21.48
C HIS A 122 -19.40 -8.88 -20.58
N ALA A 123 -20.63 -8.36 -20.51
CA ALA A 123 -21.70 -8.94 -19.71
C ALA A 123 -23.01 -8.98 -20.51
N MET A 124 -23.80 -10.04 -20.33
CA MET A 124 -25.15 -10.14 -20.89
C MET A 124 -26.17 -9.44 -20.01
N ASN A 125 -27.29 -9.02 -20.60
CA ASN A 125 -28.37 -8.37 -19.86
C ASN A 125 -28.89 -9.26 -18.72
N ASN A 126 -28.98 -8.68 -17.52
CA ASN A 126 -29.41 -9.34 -16.27
C ASN A 126 -28.59 -10.57 -15.88
N GLN A 127 -27.37 -10.72 -16.40
CA GLN A 127 -26.46 -11.79 -16.01
C GLN A 127 -25.29 -11.24 -15.22
N LYS A 128 -24.99 -11.86 -14.08
CA LYS A 128 -23.83 -11.52 -13.27
C LYS A 128 -22.56 -11.89 -14.04
N ALA A 129 -21.63 -10.94 -14.11
CA ALA A 129 -20.30 -11.15 -14.65
C ALA A 129 -19.26 -10.77 -13.60
N SER A 130 -18.17 -11.53 -13.54
CA SER A 130 -17.07 -11.29 -12.62
C SER A 130 -15.73 -11.30 -13.35
N LEU A 131 -14.84 -10.41 -12.92
CA LEU A 131 -13.46 -10.33 -13.36
C LEU A 131 -12.58 -10.39 -12.13
N ASN A 132 -11.72 -11.41 -12.05
CA ASN A 132 -10.78 -11.60 -10.96
C ASN A 132 -9.36 -11.60 -11.52
N PHE A 133 -8.67 -10.47 -11.39
CA PHE A 133 -7.27 -10.31 -11.77
C PHE A 133 -6.45 -10.08 -10.51
N THR A 134 -6.17 -11.16 -9.78
CA THR A 134 -5.47 -11.15 -8.51
C THR A 134 -4.23 -12.03 -8.54
N ASN A 135 -3.21 -11.59 -7.81
CA ASN A 135 -2.05 -12.39 -7.48
C ASN A 135 -2.23 -12.91 -6.06
N LYS A 136 -1.93 -14.19 -5.85
CA LYS A 136 -1.92 -14.79 -4.52
C LYS A 136 -0.64 -14.42 -3.79
N LEU A 137 -0.78 -13.61 -2.74
CA LEU A 137 0.33 -13.27 -1.88
C LEU A 137 0.40 -14.29 -0.72
N VAL A 138 1.53 -14.98 -0.62
CA VAL A 138 1.72 -16.06 0.34
C VAL A 138 2.52 -15.55 1.53
N TYR A 139 2.04 -15.80 2.74
CA TYR A 139 2.77 -15.55 3.98
C TYR A 139 2.54 -16.71 4.96
N PHE A 140 3.34 -16.78 6.01
CA PHE A 140 3.26 -17.87 6.98
C PHE A 140 2.82 -17.34 8.33
N LYS A 141 1.82 -17.98 8.93
CA LYS A 141 1.46 -17.78 10.33
C LYS A 141 2.32 -18.74 11.16
N VAL A 142 3.11 -18.20 12.08
CA VAL A 142 3.97 -18.98 12.96
C VAL A 142 3.34 -19.02 14.35
N GLU A 143 3.05 -20.21 14.85
CA GLU A 143 2.58 -20.42 16.22
C GLU A 143 3.63 -21.22 16.98
N ALA A 144 4.14 -20.65 18.07
CA ALA A 144 5.07 -21.30 18.98
C ALA A 144 4.33 -21.66 20.27
N GLN A 145 4.10 -22.94 20.51
CA GLN A 145 3.54 -23.40 21.78
C GLN A 145 4.68 -23.73 22.73
N GLN A 146 4.76 -23.08 23.89
CA GLN A 146 5.71 -23.48 24.93
C GLN A 146 5.05 -24.51 25.85
N SER A 147 5.67 -25.68 25.96
CA SER A 147 5.27 -26.70 26.93
C SER A 147 6.19 -26.58 28.14
N ALA A 148 5.66 -26.25 29.31
CA ALA A 148 6.41 -26.37 30.55
C ALA A 148 6.52 -27.85 30.92
N GLN A 149 7.73 -28.42 30.88
CA GLN A 149 7.96 -29.75 31.45
C GLN A 149 8.12 -29.60 32.97
N GLY A 150 7.25 -30.26 33.73
CA GLY A 150 7.34 -30.29 35.19
C GLY A 150 8.67 -30.91 35.64
N SER A 151 9.47 -30.16 36.40
CA SER A 151 10.71 -30.65 37.02
C SER A 151 10.35 -31.48 38.26
N THR A 152 10.72 -32.76 38.26
CA THR A 152 10.77 -33.56 39.49
C THR A 152 12.06 -33.24 40.24
N THR A 153 11.91 -32.52 41.36
CA THR A 153 12.85 -32.39 42.49
C THR A 153 14.29 -31.94 42.18
N GLY A 154 14.56 -30.65 42.36
CA GLY A 154 15.90 -30.15 42.74
C GLY A 154 16.81 -29.60 41.63
N GLY A 155 16.35 -29.48 40.39
CA GLY A 155 17.11 -28.89 39.29
C GLY A 155 16.36 -27.78 38.55
N THR A 156 17.07 -26.71 38.20
CA THR A 156 16.61 -25.51 37.47
C THR A 156 15.63 -25.89 36.35
N ALA A 157 14.46 -25.25 36.31
CA ALA A 157 13.46 -25.46 35.28
C ALA A 157 14.07 -25.18 33.89
N SER A 158 14.17 -26.22 33.06
CA SER A 158 14.59 -26.10 31.66
C SER A 158 13.35 -25.88 30.81
N THR A 159 13.15 -24.66 30.32
CA THR A 159 12.12 -24.38 29.32
C THR A 159 12.57 -24.98 27.99
N VAL A 160 11.97 -26.10 27.58
CA VAL A 160 12.17 -26.67 26.25
C VAL A 160 11.23 -25.94 25.28
N LEU A 161 11.79 -25.42 24.17
CA LEU A 161 10.98 -24.88 23.08
C LEU A 161 10.00 -25.97 22.61
N GLY A 162 8.70 -25.73 22.77
CA GLY A 162 7.70 -26.61 22.20
C GLY A 162 7.57 -26.39 20.69
N THR A 163 6.77 -27.26 20.06
CA THR A 163 6.62 -27.36 18.61
C THR A 163 6.34 -26.00 17.97
N VAL A 164 7.16 -25.61 16.99
CA VAL A 164 6.87 -24.47 16.11
C VAL A 164 6.04 -24.99 14.94
N THR A 165 4.81 -24.50 14.82
CA THR A 165 3.94 -24.83 13.68
C THR A 165 3.90 -23.63 12.74
N SER A 166 4.22 -23.85 11.47
CA SER A 166 4.10 -22.85 10.41
C SER A 166 2.95 -23.24 9.49
N THR A 167 1.94 -22.38 9.38
CA THR A 167 0.79 -22.58 8.49
C THR A 167 0.84 -21.58 7.35
N LYS A 168 0.82 -22.08 6.11
CA LYS A 168 0.71 -21.26 4.90
C LYS A 168 -0.61 -20.50 4.91
N GLN A 169 -0.57 -19.20 4.62
CA GLN A 169 -1.71 -18.34 4.36
C GLN A 169 -1.57 -17.74 2.96
N GLU A 170 -2.69 -17.55 2.27
CA GLU A 170 -2.75 -16.94 0.94
C GLU A 170 -3.80 -15.83 0.98
N GLU A 171 -3.46 -14.65 0.48
CA GLU A 171 -4.38 -13.53 0.34
C GLU A 171 -4.37 -13.01 -1.11
N ASP A 172 -5.55 -12.71 -1.65
CA ASP A 172 -5.71 -12.26 -3.04
C ASP A 172 -5.46 -10.74 -3.16
N VAL A 173 -4.39 -10.37 -3.86
CA VAL A 173 -3.99 -8.97 -4.10
C VAL A 173 -4.14 -8.63 -5.58
N GLY A 174 -5.04 -7.70 -5.92
CA GLY A 174 -5.25 -7.21 -7.28
C GLY A 174 -6.63 -6.58 -7.46
N THR A 175 -7.20 -6.75 -8.65
CA THR A 175 -8.49 -6.14 -9.01
C THR A 175 -9.55 -7.20 -9.19
N GLN A 176 -10.64 -7.08 -8.44
CA GLN A 176 -11.84 -7.89 -8.56
C GLN A 176 -13.01 -6.97 -8.88
N ILE A 177 -13.82 -7.33 -9.87
CA ILE A 177 -15.03 -6.59 -10.23
C ILE A 177 -16.15 -7.59 -10.39
N GLU A 178 -17.23 -7.36 -9.65
CA GLU A 178 -18.50 -8.03 -9.86
C GLU A 178 -19.53 -7.03 -10.38
N ILE A 179 -20.28 -7.41 -11.41
CA ILE A 179 -21.27 -6.54 -12.02
C ILE A 179 -22.49 -7.31 -12.53
N THR A 180 -23.66 -6.73 -12.32
CA THR A 180 -24.92 -7.21 -12.89
C THR A 180 -25.59 -6.06 -13.64
N PRO A 181 -25.52 -6.03 -14.99
CA PRO A 181 -26.14 -4.98 -15.78
C PRO A 181 -27.60 -5.29 -16.08
N SER A 182 -28.39 -4.24 -16.28
CA SER A 182 -29.77 -4.26 -16.75
C SER A 182 -29.91 -3.22 -17.85
N ILE A 183 -30.16 -3.68 -19.06
CA ILE A 183 -30.10 -2.88 -20.29
C ILE A 183 -31.52 -2.51 -20.72
N ASN A 184 -31.79 -1.22 -20.89
CA ASN A 184 -33.01 -0.73 -21.52
C ASN A 184 -32.70 -0.29 -22.96
N LEU A 185 -33.02 -1.16 -23.93
CA LEU A 185 -32.77 -0.88 -25.34
C LEU A 185 -33.62 0.27 -25.92
N LYS A 186 -34.76 0.61 -25.29
CA LYS A 186 -35.64 1.70 -25.76
C LYS A 186 -35.07 3.07 -25.41
N THR A 187 -34.49 3.20 -24.22
CA THR A 187 -33.88 4.46 -23.75
C THR A 187 -32.38 4.53 -24.00
N GLY A 188 -31.72 3.39 -24.27
CA GLY A 188 -30.27 3.30 -24.37
C GLY A 188 -29.56 3.44 -23.02
N GLU A 189 -30.30 3.30 -21.91
CA GLU A 189 -29.77 3.38 -20.55
C GLU A 189 -29.40 2.00 -20.03
N ILE A 190 -28.37 1.98 -19.19
CA ILE A 190 -27.82 0.78 -18.57
C ILE A 190 -27.82 1.03 -17.07
N THR A 191 -28.57 0.23 -16.33
CA THR A 191 -28.53 0.21 -14.86
C THR A 191 -27.62 -0.92 -14.42
N MET A 192 -26.69 -0.70 -13.52
CA MET A 192 -25.71 -1.71 -13.12
C MET A 192 -25.57 -1.71 -11.60
N ASN A 193 -25.61 -2.89 -11.01
CA ASN A 193 -25.11 -3.11 -9.66
C ASN A 193 -23.64 -3.52 -9.75
N ILE A 194 -22.75 -2.76 -9.10
CA ILE A 194 -21.30 -2.87 -9.30
C ILE A 194 -20.61 -2.94 -7.95
N GLN A 195 -19.74 -3.94 -7.82
CA GLN A 195 -18.92 -4.18 -6.64
C GLN A 195 -17.45 -4.29 -7.04
N PRO A 196 -16.73 -3.17 -7.27
CA PRO A 196 -15.30 -3.19 -7.47
C PRO A 196 -14.57 -3.33 -6.14
N LYS A 197 -13.60 -4.25 -6.09
CA LYS A 197 -12.65 -4.45 -4.99
C LYS A 197 -11.22 -4.39 -5.54
N ILE A 198 -10.44 -3.43 -5.05
CA ILE A 198 -9.04 -3.22 -5.43
C ILE A 198 -8.18 -3.43 -4.18
N THR A 199 -7.31 -4.42 -4.22
CA THR A 199 -6.36 -4.75 -3.17
C THR A 199 -4.93 -4.47 -3.64
N ASN A 200 -4.18 -3.72 -2.84
CA ASN A 200 -2.77 -3.40 -3.09
C ASN A 200 -1.93 -3.76 -1.86
N ASN A 201 -0.78 -4.39 -2.06
CA ASN A 201 0.21 -4.58 -0.99
C ASN A 201 0.96 -3.26 -0.75
N THR A 202 1.03 -2.81 0.50
CA THR A 202 1.67 -1.53 0.88
C THR A 202 2.91 -1.69 1.77
N GLY A 203 3.26 -2.91 2.13
CA GLY A 203 4.46 -3.20 2.91
C GLY A 203 4.32 -4.49 3.71
N SER A 204 5.22 -4.68 4.66
CA SER A 204 5.16 -5.80 5.60
C SER A 204 5.40 -5.30 7.02
N VAL A 205 4.81 -5.95 8.00
CA VAL A 205 5.07 -5.77 9.43
C VAL A 205 5.74 -7.02 9.98
N ILE A 206 6.70 -6.84 10.89
CA ILE A 206 7.36 -7.97 11.55
C ILE A 206 6.44 -8.52 12.63
N ASP A 207 6.21 -9.83 12.60
CA ASP A 207 5.42 -10.54 13.62
C ASP A 207 6.12 -10.46 14.99
N PRO A 208 5.45 -9.88 16.02
CA PRO A 208 6.04 -9.72 17.36
C PRO A 208 6.33 -11.07 18.06
N THR A 209 5.73 -12.17 17.62
CA THR A 209 5.93 -13.50 18.25
C THR A 209 7.26 -14.15 17.89
N THR A 210 7.95 -13.66 16.85
CA THR A 210 9.23 -14.21 16.40
C THR A 210 10.45 -13.76 17.22
N GLY A 211 10.27 -12.93 18.25
CA GLY A 211 11.34 -12.37 19.08
C GLY A 211 11.65 -13.12 20.38
N TYR A 212 11.01 -14.26 20.67
CA TYR A 212 11.07 -14.86 22.02
C TYR A 212 12.30 -15.74 22.32
N ASP A 213 13.10 -16.09 21.31
CA ASP A 213 14.39 -16.76 21.52
C ASP A 213 15.53 -15.97 20.87
N SER A 214 16.40 -15.41 21.70
CA SER A 214 17.64 -14.69 21.33
C SER A 214 18.57 -15.46 20.39
N LYS A 215 18.36 -16.77 20.18
CA LYS A 215 19.16 -17.62 19.28
C LYS A 215 18.59 -17.74 17.85
N PHE A 216 17.32 -17.42 17.62
CA PHE A 216 16.68 -17.54 16.30
C PHE A 216 16.15 -16.20 15.81
N LYS A 217 16.98 -15.48 15.02
CA LYS A 217 16.59 -14.21 14.37
C LYS A 217 15.76 -14.44 13.10
N TYR A 218 14.67 -15.20 13.17
CA TYR A 218 13.76 -15.30 12.02
C TYR A 218 12.77 -14.15 12.08
N GLN A 219 12.89 -13.16 11.21
CA GLN A 219 11.88 -12.11 11.08
C GLN A 219 10.76 -12.65 10.19
N ASN A 220 9.59 -12.95 10.77
CA ASN A 220 8.41 -13.28 9.98
C ASN A 220 7.74 -11.98 9.53
N GLU A 221 7.82 -11.69 8.24
CA GLU A 221 7.19 -10.51 7.64
C GLU A 221 5.77 -10.85 7.20
N VAL A 222 4.79 -10.17 7.77
CA VAL A 222 3.37 -10.28 7.43
C VAL A 222 2.99 -9.10 6.54
N PRO A 223 2.40 -9.31 5.36
CA PRO A 223 2.05 -8.24 4.43
C PRO A 223 0.93 -7.34 4.96
N ILE A 224 0.96 -6.06 4.57
CA ILE A 224 -0.10 -5.08 4.83
C ILE A 224 -0.87 -4.84 3.53
N ILE A 225 -2.13 -5.27 3.49
CA ILE A 225 -2.96 -5.21 2.30
C ILE A 225 -4.01 -4.11 2.47
N ASN A 226 -3.97 -3.14 1.56
CA ASN A 226 -4.96 -2.07 1.50
C ASN A 226 -6.07 -2.46 0.52
N THR A 227 -7.28 -2.59 1.05
CA THR A 227 -8.49 -2.91 0.29
C THR A 227 -9.32 -1.65 0.07
N ARG A 228 -9.69 -1.39 -1.19
CA ARG A 228 -10.68 -0.38 -1.58
C ARG A 228 -11.85 -1.08 -2.21
N GLU A 229 -12.99 -1.02 -1.54
CA GLU A 229 -14.21 -1.71 -1.96
C GLU A 229 -15.37 -0.72 -1.98
N LEU A 230 -16.24 -0.87 -2.97
CA LEU A 230 -17.45 -0.07 -3.13
C LEU A 230 -18.57 -0.98 -3.58
N ASN A 231 -19.80 -0.71 -3.13
CA ASN A 231 -21.00 -1.40 -3.59
C ASN A 231 -22.05 -0.35 -3.94
N THR A 232 -22.42 -0.26 -5.21
CA THR A 232 -23.34 0.78 -5.68
C THR A 232 -24.19 0.32 -6.85
N ALA A 233 -25.37 0.93 -6.98
CA ALA A 233 -26.21 0.82 -8.15
C ALA A 233 -26.20 2.16 -8.90
N VAL A 234 -25.81 2.13 -10.18
CA VAL A 234 -25.74 3.32 -11.02
C VAL A 234 -26.52 3.14 -12.30
N LYS A 235 -27.03 4.24 -12.85
CA LYS A 235 -27.65 4.30 -14.17
C LYS A 235 -26.84 5.23 -15.05
N VAL A 236 -26.49 4.77 -16.24
CA VAL A 236 -25.68 5.54 -17.21
C VAL A 236 -26.22 5.31 -18.62
N ALA A 237 -26.16 6.33 -19.47
CA ALA A 237 -26.45 6.16 -20.89
C ALA A 237 -25.31 5.41 -21.59
N SER A 238 -25.63 4.61 -22.61
CA SER A 238 -24.64 3.87 -23.39
C SER A 238 -23.54 4.80 -23.94
N GLY A 239 -22.28 4.46 -23.65
CA GLY A 239 -21.09 5.19 -24.08
C GLY A 239 -20.62 6.30 -23.12
N ASN A 240 -21.46 6.70 -22.15
CA ASN A 240 -21.09 7.74 -21.20
C ASN A 240 -20.24 7.20 -20.04
N VAL A 241 -19.41 8.08 -19.49
CA VAL A 241 -18.57 7.81 -18.32
C VAL A 241 -19.24 8.39 -17.09
N ILE A 242 -19.32 7.60 -16.02
CA ILE A 242 -19.74 8.04 -14.69
C ILE A 242 -18.62 7.85 -13.69
N VAL A 243 -18.50 8.76 -12.73
CA VAL A 243 -17.65 8.60 -11.55
C VAL A 243 -18.45 7.86 -10.49
N LEU A 244 -18.00 6.67 -10.10
CA LEU A 244 -18.66 5.90 -9.04
C LEU A 244 -18.41 6.50 -7.65
N GLY A 245 -17.23 7.09 -7.47
CA GLY A 245 -16.81 7.70 -6.22
C GLY A 245 -15.30 7.91 -6.16
N GLY A 246 -14.86 8.45 -5.03
CA GLY A 246 -13.45 8.60 -4.71
C GLY A 246 -13.20 8.79 -3.21
N LEU A 247 -11.96 8.57 -2.80
CA LEU A 247 -11.48 8.77 -1.45
C LEU A 247 -10.18 9.58 -1.50
N MET A 248 -10.15 10.70 -0.77
CA MET A 248 -8.94 11.48 -0.54
C MET A 248 -8.51 11.31 0.91
N THR A 249 -7.30 10.81 1.12
CA THR A 249 -6.66 10.69 2.42
C THR A 249 -5.53 11.70 2.50
N ASN A 250 -5.47 12.44 3.61
CA ASN A 250 -4.38 13.36 3.91
C ASN A 250 -3.77 12.98 5.25
N THR A 251 -2.49 12.62 5.24
CA THR A 251 -1.70 12.29 6.42
C THR A 251 -0.59 13.33 6.56
N SER A 252 -0.50 13.95 7.74
CA SER A 252 0.53 14.94 8.06
C SER A 252 1.25 14.53 9.34
N ASP A 253 2.52 14.17 9.21
CA ASP A 253 3.41 13.87 10.33
C ASP A 253 4.35 15.06 10.54
N SER A 254 4.35 15.61 11.74
CA SER A 254 5.30 16.66 12.13
C SER A 254 6.03 16.26 13.40
N GLU A 255 7.34 16.15 13.31
CA GLU A 255 8.22 15.84 14.42
C GLU A 255 9.22 17.00 14.60
N SER A 256 9.46 17.38 15.85
CA SER A 256 10.48 18.38 16.18
C SER A 256 11.31 17.91 17.36
N ALA A 257 12.60 17.77 17.13
CA ALA A 257 13.60 17.49 18.16
C ALA A 257 14.42 18.76 18.42
N GLY A 258 15.00 18.90 19.61
CA GLY A 258 15.84 20.05 19.91
C GLY A 258 16.31 20.07 21.35
N VAL A 259 17.31 20.90 21.62
CA VAL A 259 17.90 21.02 22.95
C VAL A 259 16.87 21.64 23.91
N PRO A 260 16.59 21.01 25.08
CA PRO A 260 15.71 21.58 26.10
C PRO A 260 16.16 23.00 26.48
N PHE A 261 15.23 23.90 26.76
CA PHE A 261 15.44 25.35 27.00
C PHE A 261 15.95 26.16 25.78
N LEU A 262 17.03 25.76 25.10
CA LEU A 262 17.62 26.53 24.00
C LEU A 262 16.76 26.56 22.73
N ARG A 263 15.95 25.52 22.50
CA ARG A 263 15.01 25.47 21.35
C ARG A 263 13.92 26.55 21.37
N ASN A 264 13.65 27.14 22.54
CA ASN A 264 12.57 28.11 22.76
C ASN A 264 13.06 29.58 22.74
N VAL A 265 14.38 29.82 22.61
CA VAL A 265 14.93 31.18 22.61
C VAL A 265 14.43 31.93 21.35
N PRO A 266 13.85 33.13 21.48
CA PRO A 266 13.48 33.96 20.33
C PRO A 266 14.69 34.18 19.43
N ILE A 267 14.51 34.16 18.10
CA ILE A 267 15.56 34.43 17.08
C ILE A 267 16.64 33.33 16.96
N LEU A 268 17.07 32.67 18.03
CA LEU A 268 18.16 31.67 18.02
C LEU A 268 17.67 30.22 18.15
N GLY A 269 16.43 29.99 18.59
CA GLY A 269 15.90 28.65 18.82
C GLY A 269 15.81 27.77 17.57
N TRP A 270 15.85 28.35 16.36
CA TRP A 270 15.92 27.58 15.12
C TRP A 270 17.26 26.86 14.92
N LEU A 271 18.34 27.40 15.49
CA LEU A 271 19.67 26.79 15.44
C LEU A 271 19.74 25.57 16.37
N PHE A 272 18.91 25.53 17.42
CA PHE A 272 18.87 24.47 18.45
C PHE A 272 17.73 23.47 18.29
N LYS A 273 17.06 23.45 17.12
CA LYS A 273 15.98 22.50 16.80
C LYS A 273 16.18 21.87 15.43
N ALA A 274 15.78 20.61 15.32
CA ALA A 274 15.59 19.88 14.08
C ALA A 274 14.10 19.66 13.86
N MET A 275 13.61 19.99 12.67
CA MET A 275 12.23 19.77 12.27
C MET A 275 12.16 18.76 11.14
N TYR A 276 11.20 17.87 11.26
CA TYR A 276 10.80 16.92 10.24
C TYR A 276 9.30 17.09 9.99
N LYS A 277 8.93 17.34 8.74
CA LYS A 277 7.55 17.38 8.29
C LYS A 277 7.39 16.43 7.13
N LYS A 278 6.38 15.59 7.17
CA LYS A 278 5.98 14.71 6.07
C LYS A 278 4.49 14.90 5.82
N LEU A 279 4.13 15.24 4.60
CA LEU A 279 2.76 15.35 4.11
C LEU A 279 2.56 14.29 3.01
N GLU A 280 1.56 13.45 3.17
CA GLU A 280 1.18 12.42 2.22
C GLU A 280 -0.30 12.58 1.87
N VAL A 281 -0.58 12.91 0.62
CA VAL A 281 -1.94 13.04 0.09
C VAL A 281 -2.18 11.94 -0.94
N SER A 282 -3.21 11.14 -0.74
CA SER A 282 -3.58 10.04 -1.63
C SER A 282 -5.03 10.20 -2.07
N GLU A 283 -5.25 10.32 -3.38
CA GLU A 283 -6.59 10.41 -3.96
C GLU A 283 -6.84 9.21 -4.88
N THR A 284 -7.95 8.51 -4.68
CA THR A 284 -8.41 7.43 -5.55
C THR A 284 -9.75 7.78 -6.16
N VAL A 285 -9.89 7.67 -7.48
CA VAL A 285 -11.14 7.90 -8.20
C VAL A 285 -11.45 6.72 -9.11
N ILE A 286 -12.70 6.26 -9.08
CA ILE A 286 -13.19 5.13 -9.88
C ILE A 286 -14.18 5.64 -10.93
N PHE A 287 -13.83 5.43 -12.20
CA PHE A 287 -14.67 5.73 -13.35
C PHE A 287 -15.22 4.45 -13.96
N ILE A 288 -16.44 4.50 -14.47
CA ILE A 288 -17.03 3.41 -15.26
C ILE A 288 -17.65 3.96 -16.52
N LYS A 289 -17.43 3.23 -17.61
CA LYS A 289 -18.10 3.42 -18.88
C LYS A 289 -18.78 2.12 -19.26
N ALA A 290 -20.04 2.20 -19.70
CA ALA A 290 -20.79 1.05 -20.17
C ALA A 290 -21.31 1.31 -21.58
N THR A 291 -21.08 0.39 -22.50
CA THR A 291 -21.44 0.54 -23.91
C THR A 291 -22.24 -0.67 -24.38
N ILE A 292 -23.48 -0.47 -24.84
CA ILE A 292 -24.32 -1.54 -25.39
C ILE A 292 -23.69 -2.04 -26.71
N ILE A 293 -23.59 -3.35 -26.84
CA ILE A 293 -23.06 -4.03 -28.02
C ILE A 293 -24.22 -4.66 -28.78
N ASN A 294 -24.27 -4.44 -30.09
CA ASN A 294 -25.28 -5.03 -30.94
C ASN A 294 -24.71 -6.31 -31.59
N SER A 295 -25.36 -7.46 -31.37
CA SER A 295 -24.88 -8.79 -31.77
C SER A 295 -24.91 -9.06 -33.29
N GLY A 296 -25.38 -8.09 -34.09
CA GLY A 296 -25.55 -8.23 -35.55
C GLY A 296 -24.26 -8.03 -36.37
N THR A 297 -23.49 -9.12 -36.52
CA THR A 297 -22.59 -9.42 -37.66
C THR A 297 -21.45 -8.44 -37.98
N ARG A 298 -20.23 -8.99 -37.93
CA ARG A 298 -18.86 -8.39 -38.00
C ARG A 298 -18.31 -8.19 -36.60
N ALA A 299 -17.11 -8.72 -36.35
CA ALA A 299 -16.32 -8.45 -35.14
C ALA A 299 -16.55 -6.99 -34.74
N ASN A 300 -17.11 -6.78 -33.55
CA ASN A 300 -17.62 -5.48 -33.15
C ASN A 300 -16.54 -4.45 -33.42
N LYS A 301 -16.91 -3.31 -34.02
CA LYS A 301 -15.99 -2.19 -34.25
C LYS A 301 -15.15 -1.91 -32.99
N VAL A 302 -15.77 -2.05 -31.82
CA VAL A 302 -15.13 -1.94 -30.51
C VAL A 302 -14.05 -3.01 -30.31
N ASP A 303 -14.35 -4.30 -30.47
CA ASP A 303 -13.36 -5.38 -30.30
C ASP A 303 -12.21 -5.25 -31.30
N ARG A 304 -12.48 -4.85 -32.55
CA ARG A 304 -11.45 -4.60 -33.56
C ARG A 304 -10.59 -3.38 -33.22
N GLU A 305 -11.19 -2.28 -32.78
CA GLU A 305 -10.44 -1.10 -32.31
C GLU A 305 -9.55 -1.44 -31.10
N LEU A 306 -10.01 -2.36 -30.24
CA LEU A 306 -9.20 -2.85 -29.14
C LEU A 306 -8.04 -3.70 -29.65
N GLU A 307 -8.29 -4.64 -30.55
CA GLU A 307 -7.23 -5.44 -31.17
C GLU A 307 -6.19 -4.55 -31.86
N GLU A 308 -6.61 -3.57 -32.67
CA GLU A 308 -5.71 -2.62 -33.32
C GLU A 308 -4.91 -1.76 -32.33
N LYS A 309 -5.52 -1.37 -31.20
CA LYS A 309 -4.85 -0.55 -30.18
C LYS A 309 -3.81 -1.34 -29.38
N TYR A 310 -4.04 -2.63 -29.19
CA TYR A 310 -3.21 -3.50 -28.34
C TYR A 310 -2.32 -4.46 -29.14
N ASP A 311 -2.48 -4.57 -30.46
CA ASP A 311 -1.51 -5.24 -31.32
C ASP A 311 -0.18 -4.45 -31.31
N VAL A 312 0.80 -5.06 -30.65
CA VAL A 312 2.13 -4.50 -30.40
C VAL A 312 2.91 -4.32 -31.72
N ASN A 313 2.49 -4.95 -32.83
CA ASN A 313 3.29 -5.05 -34.05
C ASN A 313 3.27 -3.83 -34.99
N ARG A 314 2.44 -2.80 -34.78
CA ARG A 314 2.44 -1.59 -35.66
C ARG A 314 3.24 -0.40 -35.16
N ARG A 315 3.80 -0.43 -33.94
CA ARG A 315 4.53 0.73 -33.39
C ARG A 315 6.00 0.87 -33.83
N ASN A 316 6.50 -0.03 -34.69
CA ASN A 316 7.92 -0.04 -35.11
C ASN A 316 8.20 0.36 -36.56
N TYR A 317 7.23 0.90 -37.31
CA TYR A 317 7.53 1.50 -38.62
C TYR A 317 6.67 2.75 -38.79
N PHE A 318 7.21 3.89 -38.37
CA PHE A 318 7.29 5.18 -39.07
C PHE A 318 8.05 6.17 -38.18
#